data_AF-A0AAD7VD35-F1
#
_entry.id   AF-A0AAD7VD35-F1
#
_cell.length_a   1.000
_cell.length_b   1.000
_cell.length_c   1.000
_cell.angle_alpha   90.00
_cell.angle_beta   90.00
_cell.angle_gamma   90.00
#
_symmetry.space_group_name_H-M   'P 1'
#
loop_
_entity.id
_entity.type
_entity.pdbx_description
1 polymer ?
#
loop_
_entity_poly.entity_id
_entity_poly.type
_entity_poly.pdbx_seq_one_letter_code
_entity_poly.pdbx_strand_id
1 'polypeptide(L)'
;MPSTPINDLIDFWGLCQVKRAFVPLLEEVCSWHPSLIESKKKRSPEFNEWAFTALGRVLYFLKTTKRKDMKEVELCENLQVLWEELETFKFDLTWLEPHVRSAVDTEAYLERAGQVRELRDNVNSFEVEVKRLKAKMAAVVVDLEIARRDLAKAGEGFEERDLEIELGYI
;
A
#
# COMPACT_ATOMS: atom_id res chain seq x y z
N MET A 1 27.78 4.34 -1.96
CA MET A 1 27.32 3.21 -1.13
C MET A 1 27.61 3.55 0.32
N PRO A 2 26.62 3.88 1.16
CA PRO A 2 26.84 3.95 2.60
C PRO A 2 26.64 2.54 3.16
N SER A 3 27.70 1.99 3.76
CA SER A 3 27.70 0.76 4.53
C SER A 3 26.90 0.95 5.82
N THR A 4 25.73 0.31 5.91
CA THR A 4 24.98 0.11 7.16
C THR A 4 25.88 -0.64 8.15
N PRO A 5 25.94 -0.28 9.45
CA PRO A 5 26.78 -1.00 10.39
C PRO A 5 26.23 -2.43 10.56
N ILE A 6 27.05 -3.40 10.18
CA ILE A 6 26.75 -4.84 10.15
C ILE A 6 26.51 -5.44 11.56
N ASN A 7 26.62 -4.66 12.65
CA ASN A 7 26.80 -5.22 14.00
C ASN A 7 25.67 -4.99 15.02
N ASP A 8 24.41 -4.95 14.57
CA ASP A 8 23.23 -4.87 15.46
C ASP A 8 22.61 -6.25 15.79
N LEU A 9 23.24 -7.33 15.33
CA LEU A 9 22.88 -8.69 15.70
C LEU A 9 23.61 -9.10 16.98
N ILE A 10 22.90 -9.74 17.90
CA ILE A 10 23.42 -10.24 19.17
C ILE A 10 23.10 -11.73 19.26
N ASP A 11 24.03 -12.48 19.83
CA ASP A 11 23.83 -13.87 20.20
C ASP A 11 22.71 -14.01 21.23
N PHE A 12 21.62 -14.66 20.85
CA PHE A 12 20.51 -14.96 21.73
C PHE A 12 20.70 -16.35 22.35
N TRP A 13 21.28 -16.36 23.56
CA TRP A 13 21.54 -17.57 24.36
C TRP A 13 22.29 -18.70 23.64
N GLY A 14 23.18 -18.38 22.70
CA GLY A 14 23.90 -19.37 21.89
C GLY A 14 23.02 -20.12 20.89
N LEU A 15 21.77 -19.68 20.69
CA LEU A 15 20.80 -20.36 19.81
C LEU A 15 20.85 -19.82 18.37
N CYS A 16 21.05 -18.51 18.22
CA CYS A 16 21.04 -17.79 16.94
C CYS A 16 21.44 -16.32 17.11
N GLN A 17 21.66 -15.62 16.00
CA GLN A 17 21.87 -14.17 15.97
C GLN A 17 20.55 -13.45 15.70
N VAL A 18 20.19 -12.46 16.52
CA VAL A 18 18.96 -11.66 16.33
C VAL A 18 19.22 -10.19 16.56
N LYS A 19 18.37 -9.30 16.02
CA LYS A 19 18.53 -7.86 16.23
C LYS A 19 18.47 -7.52 17.72
N ARG A 20 19.38 -6.64 18.18
CA ARG A 20 19.46 -6.14 19.56
C ARG A 20 18.11 -5.69 20.12
N ALA A 21 17.29 -5.01 19.30
CA ALA A 21 15.98 -4.53 19.70
C ALA A 21 14.99 -5.65 20.06
N PHE A 22 15.20 -6.86 19.56
CA PHE A 22 14.32 -8.01 19.82
C PHE A 22 14.74 -8.78 21.07
N VAL A 23 16.03 -8.74 21.44
CA VAL A 23 16.57 -9.54 22.56
C VAL A 23 15.76 -9.38 23.84
N PRO A 24 15.46 -8.17 24.35
CA PRO A 24 14.72 -8.04 25.61
C PRO A 24 13.31 -8.64 25.54
N LEU A 25 12.68 -8.59 24.35
CA LEU A 25 11.34 -9.12 24.12
C LEU A 25 11.36 -10.64 24.07
N LEU A 26 12.36 -11.19 23.38
CA LEU A 26 12.55 -12.63 23.25
C LEU A 26 12.93 -13.27 24.59
N GLU A 27 13.81 -12.63 25.37
CA GLU A 27 14.16 -13.09 26.71
C GLU A 27 12.95 -13.10 27.64
N GLU A 28 12.16 -12.01 27.64
CA GLU A 28 10.93 -11.90 28.43
C GLU A 28 9.95 -13.02 28.11
N VAL A 29 9.57 -13.20 26.83
CA VAL A 29 8.57 -14.22 26.46
C VAL A 29 9.10 -15.64 26.62
N CYS A 30 10.39 -15.89 26.39
CA CYS A 30 10.96 -17.22 26.58
C CYS A 30 11.10 -17.60 28.06
N SER A 31 11.14 -16.61 28.97
CA SER A 31 11.07 -16.86 30.41
C SER A 31 9.68 -17.35 30.83
N TRP A 32 8.62 -16.91 30.15
CA TRP A 32 7.23 -17.32 30.42
C TRP A 32 6.82 -18.56 29.62
N HIS A 33 7.44 -18.76 28.45
CA HIS A 33 7.15 -19.84 27.51
C HIS A 33 8.44 -20.60 27.13
N PRO A 34 9.01 -21.42 28.03
CA PRO A 34 10.25 -22.16 27.77
C PRO A 34 10.17 -23.12 26.55
N SER A 35 8.95 -23.56 26.21
CA SER A 35 8.67 -24.40 25.03
C SER A 35 9.15 -23.79 23.71
N LEU A 36 9.22 -22.46 23.63
CA LEU A 36 9.75 -21.74 22.46
C LEU A 36 11.20 -22.15 22.19
N ILE A 37 12.04 -22.16 23.22
CA ILE A 37 13.45 -22.58 23.12
C ILE A 37 13.53 -24.07 22.82
N GLU A 38 12.80 -24.89 23.58
CA GLU A 38 12.88 -26.35 23.48
C GLU A 38 12.52 -26.86 22.09
N SER A 39 11.51 -26.25 21.44
CA SER A 39 11.09 -26.59 20.08
C SER A 39 12.18 -26.37 19.02
N LYS A 40 13.21 -25.57 19.33
CA LYS A 40 14.26 -25.12 18.40
C LYS A 40 15.65 -25.68 18.72
N LYS A 41 15.86 -26.28 19.90
CA LYS A 41 17.17 -26.87 20.30
C LYS A 41 17.75 -27.91 19.33
N LYS A 42 16.91 -28.62 18.57
CA LYS A 42 17.34 -29.67 17.60
C LYS A 42 17.44 -29.18 16.15
N ARG A 43 17.27 -27.87 15.91
CA ARG A 43 17.31 -27.27 14.58
C ARG A 43 18.64 -26.56 14.33
N SER A 44 18.92 -26.24 13.08
CA SER A 44 20.16 -25.53 12.73
C SER A 44 20.11 -24.08 13.24
N PRO A 45 21.27 -23.45 13.51
CA PRO A 45 21.34 -22.06 13.90
C PRO A 45 20.65 -21.11 12.92
N GLU A 46 20.76 -21.37 11.62
CA GLU A 46 20.13 -20.55 10.56
C GLU A 46 18.61 -20.64 10.62
N PHE A 47 18.06 -21.84 10.82
CA PHE A 47 16.62 -22.02 11.01
C PHE A 47 16.13 -21.29 12.27
N ASN A 48 16.91 -21.38 13.36
CA ASN A 48 16.59 -20.71 14.61
C ASN A 48 16.64 -19.19 14.47
N GLU A 49 17.61 -18.65 13.76
CA GLU A 49 17.73 -17.23 13.46
C GLU A 49 16.47 -16.72 12.75
N TRP A 50 16.00 -17.43 11.72
CA TRP A 50 14.80 -17.03 10.99
C TRP A 50 13.56 -17.11 11.88
N ALA A 51 13.43 -18.19 12.67
CA ALA A 51 12.30 -18.40 13.56
C ALA A 51 12.22 -17.32 14.66
N PHE A 52 13.32 -17.08 15.37
CA PHE A 52 13.35 -16.08 16.44
C PHE A 52 13.33 -14.65 15.91
N THR A 53 13.85 -14.41 14.70
CA THR A 53 13.70 -13.12 14.03
C THR A 53 12.24 -12.84 13.66
N ALA A 54 11.51 -13.82 13.12
CA ALA A 54 10.08 -13.68 12.83
C ALA A 54 9.28 -13.38 14.10
N LEU A 55 9.54 -14.14 15.18
CA LEU A 55 8.88 -13.90 16.48
C LEU A 55 9.21 -12.51 17.02
N GLY A 56 10.49 -12.11 16.97
CA GLY A 56 10.96 -10.81 17.41
C GLY A 56 10.30 -9.65 16.67
N ARG A 57 10.06 -9.78 15.36
CA ARG A 57 9.36 -8.76 14.55
C ARG A 57 7.92 -8.56 15.01
N VAL A 58 7.17 -9.65 15.22
CA VAL A 58 5.77 -9.57 15.70
C VAL A 58 5.71 -8.93 17.09
N LEU A 59 6.57 -9.36 18.02
CA LEU A 59 6.61 -8.82 19.38
C LEU A 59 7.00 -7.34 19.40
N TYR A 60 8.01 -6.98 18.61
CA TYR A 60 8.44 -5.60 18.49
C TYR A 60 7.32 -4.73 17.94
N PHE A 61 6.67 -5.17 16.86
CA PHE A 61 5.54 -4.47 16.26
C PHE A 61 4.43 -4.22 17.29
N LEU A 62 3.98 -5.26 17.98
CA LEU A 62 2.91 -5.13 18.97
C LEU A 62 3.28 -4.21 20.13
N LYS A 63 4.57 -4.14 20.50
CA LYS A 63 5.05 -3.29 21.60
C LYS A 63 5.22 -1.83 21.19
N THR A 64 5.71 -1.57 19.98
CA THR A 64 6.00 -0.20 19.52
C THR A 64 4.80 0.48 18.88
N THR A 65 3.90 -0.28 18.27
CA THR A 65 2.73 0.28 17.60
C THR A 65 1.67 0.65 18.64
N LYS A 66 1.33 1.94 18.73
CA LYS A 66 0.27 2.39 19.63
C LYS A 66 -1.09 1.98 19.05
N ARG A 67 -2.06 1.65 19.91
CA ARG A 67 -3.44 1.33 19.48
C ARG A 67 -4.10 2.42 18.61
N LYS A 68 -3.68 3.68 18.74
CA LYS A 68 -4.21 4.79 17.93
C LYS A 68 -3.70 4.74 16.48
N ASP A 69 -2.48 4.26 16.30
CA ASP A 69 -1.79 4.17 15.01
C ASP A 69 -2.21 2.88 14.27
N MET A 70 -2.58 1.81 15.00
CA MET A 70 -3.18 0.58 14.44
C MET A 70 -4.47 0.78 13.62
N LYS A 71 -5.04 1.99 13.59
CA LYS A 71 -6.19 2.30 12.72
C LYS A 71 -5.78 2.55 11.28
N GLU A 72 -4.48 2.69 11.01
CA GLU A 72 -3.95 2.81 9.65
C GLU A 72 -3.95 1.45 8.97
N VAL A 73 -4.53 1.41 7.77
CA VAL A 73 -4.78 0.15 7.07
C VAL A 73 -3.47 -0.62 6.87
N GLU A 74 -2.44 0.07 6.38
CA GLU A 74 -1.13 -0.50 6.08
C GLU A 74 -0.44 -1.17 7.29
N LEU A 75 -0.70 -0.71 8.52
CA LEU A 75 -0.09 -1.30 9.71
C LEU A 75 -0.70 -2.66 10.07
N CYS A 76 -2.00 -2.85 9.90
CA CYS A 76 -2.64 -4.15 10.10
C CYS A 76 -2.23 -5.17 9.03
N GLU A 77 -2.16 -4.73 7.76
CA GLU A 77 -1.62 -5.54 6.66
C GLU A 77 -0.19 -6.02 6.95
N ASN A 78 0.67 -5.12 7.41
CA ASN A 78 2.04 -5.47 7.80
C ASN A 78 2.07 -6.48 8.96
N LEU A 79 1.23 -6.29 9.99
CA LEU A 79 1.16 -7.23 11.11
C LEU A 79 0.66 -8.61 10.67
N GLN A 80 -0.30 -8.66 9.75
CA GLN A 80 -0.81 -9.92 9.20
C GLN A 80 0.29 -10.70 8.47
N VAL A 81 1.05 -10.05 7.59
CA VAL A 81 2.18 -10.70 6.90
C VAL A 81 3.22 -11.23 7.89
N LEU A 82 3.58 -10.44 8.91
CA LEU A 82 4.52 -10.86 9.95
C LEU A 82 4.00 -12.07 10.75
N TRP A 83 2.69 -12.14 10.98
CA TRP A 83 2.05 -13.27 11.66
C TRP A 83 2.11 -14.55 10.82
N GLU A 84 1.73 -14.47 9.54
CA GLU A 84 1.77 -15.62 8.61
C GLU A 84 3.20 -16.18 8.44
N GLU A 85 4.21 -15.29 8.36
CA GLU A 85 5.63 -15.69 8.37
C GLU A 85 5.98 -16.47 9.65
N LEU A 86 5.52 -16.00 10.82
CA LEU A 86 5.81 -16.62 12.10
C LEU A 86 5.17 -18.01 12.25
N GLU A 87 3.94 -18.19 11.78
CA GLU A 87 3.21 -19.47 11.86
C GLU A 87 3.95 -20.62 11.17
N THR A 88 4.70 -20.32 10.10
CA THR A 88 5.53 -21.29 9.37
C THR A 88 6.55 -22.00 10.27
N PHE A 89 7.01 -21.34 11.34
CA PHE A 89 8.00 -21.88 12.25
C PHE A 89 7.42 -22.80 13.33
N LYS A 90 6.10 -22.98 13.41
CA LYS A 90 5.44 -23.94 14.32
C LYS A 90 5.83 -23.77 15.79
N PHE A 91 5.86 -22.53 16.26
CA PHE A 91 5.86 -22.26 17.70
C PHE A 91 4.49 -22.57 18.30
N ASP A 92 4.44 -22.82 19.60
CA ASP A 92 3.18 -22.70 20.34
C ASP A 92 2.93 -21.20 20.60
N LEU A 93 1.98 -20.65 19.85
CA LEU A 93 1.65 -19.22 19.84
C LEU A 93 0.28 -18.93 20.47
N THR A 94 -0.31 -19.89 21.17
CA THR A 94 -1.64 -19.76 21.80
C THR A 94 -1.75 -18.56 22.74
N TRP A 95 -0.64 -18.14 23.36
CA TRP A 95 -0.56 -16.97 24.21
C TRP A 95 -0.48 -15.64 23.44
N LEU A 96 0.07 -15.64 22.22
CA LEU A 96 0.29 -14.45 21.40
C LEU A 96 -0.89 -14.18 20.46
N GLU A 97 -1.54 -15.25 20.00
CA GLU A 97 -2.61 -15.22 19.01
C GLU A 97 -3.78 -14.28 19.39
N PRO A 98 -4.28 -14.23 20.66
CA PRO A 98 -5.35 -13.29 21.01
C PRO A 98 -4.93 -11.82 20.88
N HIS A 99 -3.65 -11.51 21.13
CA HIS A 99 -3.13 -10.15 21.01
C HIS A 99 -3.00 -9.72 19.55
N VAL A 100 -2.56 -10.64 18.69
CA VAL A 100 -2.49 -10.40 17.24
C VAL A 100 -3.90 -10.26 16.67
N ARG A 101 -4.82 -11.18 16.98
CA ARG A 101 -6.21 -11.07 16.54
C ARG A 101 -6.89 -9.79 17.02
N SER A 102 -6.70 -9.38 18.27
CA SER A 102 -7.25 -8.10 18.76
C SER A 102 -6.63 -6.87 18.07
N ALA A 103 -5.37 -6.95 17.62
CA ALA A 103 -4.73 -5.88 16.88
C ALA A 103 -5.16 -5.85 15.40
N VAL A 104 -5.48 -7.01 14.85
CA VAL A 104 -5.91 -7.21 13.46
C VAL A 104 -7.43 -7.12 13.29
N ASP A 105 -8.21 -7.10 14.39
CA ASP A 105 -9.63 -7.42 14.46
C ASP A 105 -10.44 -6.97 13.23
N THR A 106 -10.91 -7.98 12.52
CA THR A 106 -10.52 -8.20 11.11
C THR A 106 -11.66 -7.93 10.15
N GLU A 107 -12.89 -7.83 10.64
CA GLU A 107 -14.08 -7.84 9.78
C GLU A 107 -14.35 -6.44 9.19
N ALA A 108 -14.41 -5.41 10.04
CA ALA A 108 -14.53 -4.03 9.58
C ALA A 108 -13.26 -3.54 8.85
N TYR A 109 -12.11 -4.12 9.20
CA TYR A 109 -10.85 -3.85 8.52
C TYR A 109 -10.82 -4.42 7.11
N LEU A 110 -11.11 -5.71 6.94
CA LEU A 110 -11.11 -6.37 5.62
C LEU A 110 -12.17 -5.75 4.70
N GLU A 111 -13.34 -5.42 5.24
CA GLU A 111 -14.38 -4.71 4.49
C GLU A 111 -13.87 -3.34 4.01
N ARG A 112 -13.26 -2.55 4.90
CA ARG A 112 -12.72 -1.23 4.57
C ARG A 112 -11.54 -1.31 3.60
N ALA A 113 -10.65 -2.30 3.76
CA ALA A 113 -9.53 -2.53 2.85
C ALA A 113 -10.03 -2.93 1.45
N GLY A 114 -11.10 -3.73 1.36
CA GLY A 114 -11.81 -4.01 0.12
C GLY A 114 -12.36 -2.74 -0.54
N GLN A 115 -13.09 -1.91 0.23
CA GLN A 115 -13.62 -0.62 -0.24
C GLN A 115 -12.51 0.32 -0.74
N VAL A 116 -11.39 0.42 -0.02
CA VAL A 116 -10.25 1.27 -0.40
C VAL A 116 -9.61 0.80 -1.70
N ARG A 117 -9.50 -0.52 -1.91
CA ARG A 117 -8.97 -1.10 -3.14
C ARG A 117 -9.87 -0.77 -4.34
N GLU A 118 -11.17 -0.96 -4.20
CA GLU A 118 -12.15 -0.61 -5.22
C GLU A 118 -12.14 0.89 -5.55
N LEU A 119 -12.10 1.75 -4.52
CA LEU A 119 -11.98 3.20 -4.72
C LEU A 119 -10.69 3.57 -5.46
N ARG A 120 -9.57 2.92 -5.14
CA ARG A 120 -8.29 3.17 -5.80
C ARG A 120 -8.36 2.79 -7.29
N ASP A 121 -8.95 1.64 -7.61
CA ASP A 121 -9.13 1.21 -9.00
C ASP A 121 -10.05 2.17 -9.77
N ASN A 122 -11.12 2.64 -9.13
CA ASN A 122 -12.01 3.65 -9.70
C ASN A 122 -11.29 4.99 -9.94
N VAL A 123 -10.49 5.47 -8.99
CA VAL A 123 -9.69 6.69 -9.14
C VAL A 123 -8.71 6.56 -10.31
N ASN A 124 -8.01 5.43 -10.42
CA ASN A 124 -7.09 5.18 -11.53
C ASN A 124 -7.82 5.19 -12.88
N SER A 125 -8.98 4.54 -12.97
CA SER A 125 -9.83 4.53 -14.15
C SER A 125 -10.28 5.95 -14.55
N PHE A 126 -10.76 6.73 -13.58
CA PHE A 126 -11.17 8.12 -13.82
C PHE A 126 -10.00 9.00 -14.24
N GLU A 127 -8.80 8.79 -13.68
CA GLU A 127 -7.62 9.58 -14.06
C GLU A 127 -7.22 9.32 -15.52
N VAL A 128 -7.31 8.07 -15.98
CA VAL A 128 -7.11 7.72 -17.40
C VAL A 128 -8.18 8.38 -18.29
N GLU A 129 -9.44 8.35 -17.87
CA GLU A 129 -10.54 8.94 -18.64
C GLU A 129 -10.43 10.47 -18.72
N VAL A 130 -10.02 11.14 -17.64
CA VAL A 130 -9.73 12.58 -17.64
C VAL A 130 -8.63 12.93 -18.63
N LYS A 131 -7.54 12.15 -18.68
CA LYS A 131 -6.45 12.35 -19.66
C LYS A 131 -6.97 12.21 -21.09
N ARG A 132 -7.81 11.20 -21.35
CA ARG A 132 -8.43 10.97 -22.67
C ARG A 132 -9.35 12.12 -23.08
N LEU A 133 -10.22 12.59 -22.19
CA LEU A 133 -11.16 13.68 -22.47
C LEU A 133 -10.44 15.00 -22.71
N LYS A 134 -9.37 15.30 -21.95
CA LYS A 134 -8.52 16.47 -22.19
C LYS A 134 -7.91 16.44 -23.59
N ALA A 135 -7.41 15.30 -24.05
CA ALA A 135 -6.85 15.15 -25.39
C ALA A 135 -7.90 15.40 -26.49
N LYS A 136 -9.11 14.85 -26.33
CA LYS A 136 -10.23 15.11 -27.25
C LYS A 136 -10.64 16.57 -27.30
N MET A 137 -10.74 17.22 -26.13
CA MET A 137 -11.08 18.63 -26.04
C MET A 137 -10.04 19.50 -26.76
N ALA A 138 -8.75 19.19 -26.60
CA ALA A 138 -7.68 19.90 -27.31
C ALA A 138 -7.83 19.77 -28.84
N ALA A 139 -8.17 18.59 -29.35
CA ALA A 139 -8.42 18.39 -30.78
C ALA A 139 -9.60 19.24 -31.29
N VAL A 140 -10.73 19.21 -30.57
CA VAL A 140 -11.92 20.00 -30.96
C VAL A 140 -11.66 21.51 -30.91
N VAL A 141 -10.85 21.99 -29.94
CA VAL A 141 -10.44 23.39 -29.88
C VAL A 141 -9.61 23.79 -31.10
N VAL A 142 -8.68 22.94 -31.54
CA VAL A 142 -7.90 23.17 -32.77
C VAL A 142 -8.81 23.21 -33.99
N ASP A 143 -9.75 22.26 -34.13
CA ASP A 143 -10.69 22.21 -35.25
C ASP A 143 -11.59 23.46 -35.29
N LEU A 144 -12.04 23.94 -34.12
CA LEU A 144 -12.83 25.17 -34.01
C LEU A 144 -12.03 26.41 -34.43
N GLU A 145 -10.75 26.50 -34.04
CA GLU A 145 -9.89 27.61 -34.46
C GLU A 145 -9.63 27.60 -35.97
N ILE A 146 -9.49 26.43 -36.57
CA ILE A 146 -9.36 26.28 -38.03
C ILE A 146 -10.64 26.75 -38.70
N ALA A 147 -11.81 26.23 -38.28
CA ALA A 147 -13.11 26.61 -38.84
C ALA A 147 -13.38 28.12 -38.75
N ARG A 148 -12.99 28.75 -37.63
CA ARG A 148 -13.08 30.21 -37.46
C ARG A 148 -12.21 30.98 -38.45
N ARG A 149 -10.97 30.51 -38.70
CA ARG A 149 -10.08 31.13 -39.69
C ARG A 149 -10.61 30.97 -41.11
N ASP A 150 -11.16 29.80 -41.43
CA ASP A 150 -11.70 29.52 -42.76
C ASP A 150 -12.97 30.33 -43.03
N LEU A 151 -13.86 30.46 -42.04
CA LEU A 151 -15.05 31.33 -42.12
C LEU A 151 -14.64 32.80 -42.34
N ALA A 152 -13.65 33.30 -41.62
CA ALA A 152 -13.17 34.68 -41.78
C ALA A 152 -12.65 34.93 -43.21
N LYS A 153 -11.84 34.00 -43.76
CA LYS A 153 -11.36 34.08 -45.14
C LYS A 153 -12.48 34.01 -46.18
N ALA A 154 -13.51 33.18 -45.95
CA ALA A 154 -14.63 33.06 -46.87
C ALA A 154 -15.52 34.31 -46.89
N GLY A 155 -15.60 35.04 -45.76
CA GLY A 155 -16.31 36.31 -45.67
C GLY A 155 -15.57 37.50 -46.30
N GLU A 156 -14.24 37.44 -46.39
CA GLU A 156 -13.44 38.46 -47.08
C GLU A 156 -13.76 38.48 -48.59
N GLY A 157 -14.59 39.43 -49.01
CA GLY A 157 -15.00 39.62 -50.41
C GLY A 157 -16.38 39.05 -50.76
N PHE A 158 -17.13 38.53 -49.79
CA PHE A 158 -18.53 38.17 -49.99
C PHE A 158 -19.42 39.43 -49.84
N GLU A 159 -19.85 40.01 -50.97
CA GLU A 159 -20.94 40.98 -50.97
C GLU A 159 -22.28 40.24 -51.10
N GLU A 160 -23.09 40.31 -50.06
CA GLU A 160 -24.46 39.79 -50.07
C GLU A 160 -25.28 40.65 -51.04
N ARG A 161 -25.59 40.11 -52.23
CA ARG A 161 -26.50 40.76 -53.18
C ARG A 161 -27.94 40.54 -52.74
N ASP A 162 -28.61 41.62 -52.44
CA ASP A 162 -30.02 41.62 -52.05
C ASP A 162 -30.90 41.38 -53.29
N LEU A 163 -31.30 40.12 -53.50
CA LEU A 163 -32.06 39.67 -54.67
C LEU A 163 -33.45 40.31 -54.78
N GLU A 164 -34.02 40.83 -53.69
CA GLU A 164 -35.31 41.55 -53.72
C GLU A 164 -35.20 42.91 -54.44
N ILE A 165 -34.06 43.60 -54.33
CA ILE A 165 -33.81 44.86 -55.04
C ILE A 165 -33.59 44.60 -56.54
N GLU A 166 -32.98 43.47 -56.90
CA GLU A 166 -32.69 43.11 -58.30
C GLU A 166 -33.92 42.63 -59.10
N LEU A 167 -34.93 42.08 -58.43
CA LEU A 167 -36.15 41.55 -59.08
C LEU A 167 -37.33 42.54 -59.11
N GLY A 168 -37.23 43.70 -58.45
CA GLY A 168 -38.17 44.82 -58.61
C GLY A 168 -39.57 44.61 -58.01
N TYR A 169 -39.74 43.70 -57.06
CA TYR A 169 -40.99 43.56 -56.31
C TYR A 169 -41.01 44.55 -55.12
N ILE A 170 -41.57 45.74 -55.35
CA ILE A 170 -42.05 46.66 -54.31
C ILE A 170 -43.58 46.54 -54.24
#